data_AF-A0A0C5WAX9-F1
#
_entry.id   AF-A0A0C5WAX9-F1
#
_cell.length_a   1.000
_cell.length_b   1.000
_cell.length_c   1.000
_cell.angle_alpha   90.00
_cell.angle_beta   90.00
_cell.angle_gamma   90.00
#
_symmetry.space_group_name_H-M   'P 1'
#
loop_
_entity.id
_entity.type
_entity.pdbx_description
1 polymer ?
#
loop_
_entity_poly.entity_id
_entity_poly.type
_entity_poly.pdbx_seq_one_letter_code
_entity_poly.pdbx_strand_id
1 'polypeptide(L)'
;MKNILFLTIISFILSCSGSKTIINKSHNKETQSQKINDSVLELSSISLNKPSSMNNEKEEKIIIDDTTEFNQVLTKPFISIHVLWDDLLQKHVSEDGIVNYKSFKTEHKKLLDYIHDLNLSYNNDHLKSLNKEEKLSYWINAYNALTIDLILQNYPLNSIKDINNPWEQRLWKFGEKWFNLNDIEHEILRKMNEPRIHFAIVCASVSCPKLQNEAFEASKLETQLTEATKAFLTDSSRNNIQENNVQISKIFQWFSKDFKQDGSIIDFLNKYSDIKIASKAKINYKDYNWNLNE
;
A
#
# COMPACT_ATOMS: atom_id res chain seq x y z
N MET A 1 -16.63 -43.52 -45.43
CA MET A 1 -17.62 -42.54 -45.93
C MET A 1 -18.00 -41.62 -44.78
N LYS A 2 -17.71 -40.32 -44.92
CA LYS A 2 -18.42 -39.11 -44.42
C LYS A 2 -18.93 -39.10 -42.96
N ASN A 3 -18.71 -38.11 -42.10
CA ASN A 3 -18.16 -36.76 -42.22
C ASN A 3 -17.74 -36.27 -40.82
N ILE A 4 -16.60 -35.61 -40.75
CA ILE A 4 -16.15 -34.76 -39.63
C ILE A 4 -16.89 -33.42 -39.76
N LEU A 5 -17.61 -33.00 -38.73
CA LEU A 5 -18.20 -31.66 -38.66
C LEU A 5 -17.37 -30.80 -37.70
N PHE A 6 -16.47 -30.01 -38.28
CA PHE A 6 -15.80 -28.89 -37.64
C PHE A 6 -16.82 -27.76 -37.50
N LEU A 7 -17.13 -27.33 -36.27
CA LEU A 7 -17.85 -26.07 -36.03
C LEU A 7 -16.85 -25.01 -35.58
N THR A 8 -16.38 -24.23 -36.54
CA THR A 8 -15.62 -23.00 -36.32
C THR A 8 -16.59 -21.90 -35.87
N ILE A 9 -16.43 -21.40 -34.64
CA ILE A 9 -17.14 -20.22 -34.15
C ILE A 9 -16.47 -18.99 -34.73
N ILE A 10 -17.14 -18.38 -35.71
CA ILE A 10 -16.75 -17.12 -36.35
C ILE A 10 -17.08 -15.96 -35.40
N SER A 11 -16.05 -15.19 -35.05
CA SER A 11 -16.14 -13.91 -34.36
C SER A 11 -16.92 -12.90 -35.21
N PHE A 12 -18.05 -12.41 -34.69
CA PHE A 12 -18.75 -11.26 -35.25
C PHE A 12 -18.26 -9.99 -34.56
N ILE A 13 -17.50 -9.21 -35.31
CA ILE A 13 -17.08 -7.86 -34.97
C ILE A 13 -18.23 -6.95 -35.43
N LEU A 14 -18.96 -6.34 -34.49
CA LEU A 14 -19.87 -5.24 -34.79
C LEU A 14 -19.29 -3.95 -34.22
N SER A 15 -18.67 -3.20 -35.13
CA SER A 15 -18.43 -1.77 -34.99
C SER A 15 -19.76 -1.02 -34.99
N CYS A 16 -20.01 -0.21 -33.98
CA CYS A 16 -20.95 0.90 -34.09
C CYS A 16 -20.23 2.19 -33.71
N SER A 17 -19.99 2.98 -34.75
CA SER A 17 -19.51 4.35 -34.74
C SER A 17 -20.57 5.28 -34.14
N GLY A 18 -20.17 6.14 -33.22
CA GLY A 18 -21.01 7.20 -32.66
C GLY A 18 -20.19 8.47 -32.40
N SER A 19 -19.97 9.27 -33.44
CA SER A 19 -19.56 10.69 -33.32
C SER A 19 -20.80 11.57 -33.12
N LYS A 20 -20.72 12.49 -32.15
CA LYS A 20 -21.42 13.80 -31.99
C LYS A 20 -21.24 14.21 -30.53
N THR A 21 -20.96 15.44 -30.10
CA THR A 21 -20.57 16.73 -30.68
C THR A 21 -20.09 17.52 -29.47
N ILE A 22 -18.95 18.20 -29.57
CA ILE A 22 -18.44 19.10 -28.54
C ILE A 22 -19.33 20.36 -28.54
N ILE A 23 -20.05 20.62 -27.46
CA ILE A 23 -20.69 21.91 -27.21
C ILE A 23 -19.79 22.69 -26.26
N ASN A 24 -19.13 23.67 -26.84
CA ASN A 24 -18.34 24.69 -26.18
C ASN A 24 -19.32 25.69 -25.54
N LYS A 25 -19.30 25.85 -24.22
CA LYS A 25 -19.98 26.97 -23.55
C LYS A 25 -18.95 27.76 -22.76
N SER A 26 -18.46 28.81 -23.42
CA SER A 26 -17.69 29.90 -22.85
C SER A 26 -18.52 30.61 -21.77
N HIS A 27 -17.92 30.78 -20.60
CA HIS A 27 -18.24 31.89 -19.70
C HIS A 27 -16.98 32.75 -19.56
N ASN A 28 -16.97 33.87 -20.30
CA ASN A 28 -16.07 34.99 -20.07
C ASN A 28 -16.33 35.59 -18.69
N LYS A 29 -15.28 35.68 -17.88
CA LYS A 29 -15.13 36.75 -16.87
C LYS A 29 -13.76 37.37 -17.08
N GLU A 30 -13.79 38.66 -17.38
CA GLU A 30 -12.63 39.54 -17.50
C GLU A 30 -11.91 39.61 -16.15
N THR A 31 -10.58 39.48 -16.18
CA THR A 31 -9.71 39.98 -15.10
C THR A 31 -8.53 40.69 -15.72
N GLN A 32 -8.32 41.92 -15.23
CA GLN A 32 -7.36 42.91 -15.65
C GLN A 32 -5.91 42.45 -15.45
N SER A 33 -5.06 42.77 -16.43
CA SER A 33 -3.61 42.59 -16.39
C SER A 33 -2.96 43.70 -15.57
N GLN A 34 -2.35 43.37 -14.43
CA GLN A 34 -1.43 44.23 -13.70
C GLN A 34 -0.01 43.65 -13.78
N LYS A 35 0.91 44.45 -14.33
CA LYS A 35 2.35 44.19 -14.37
C LYS A 35 2.92 44.16 -12.95
N ILE A 36 3.70 43.14 -12.62
CA ILE A 36 4.59 43.14 -11.46
C ILE A 36 6.01 43.01 -11.99
N ASN A 37 6.86 43.97 -11.61
CA ASN A 37 8.29 44.03 -11.89
C ASN A 37 9.03 43.07 -10.95
N ASP A 38 9.83 42.17 -11.50
CA ASP A 38 10.83 41.41 -10.74
C ASP A 38 12.11 42.25 -10.63
N SER A 39 12.37 42.76 -9.42
CA SER A 39 13.67 43.31 -9.03
C SER A 39 14.50 42.20 -8.39
N VAL A 40 15.48 41.70 -9.13
CA VAL A 40 16.53 40.79 -8.65
C VAL A 40 17.51 41.60 -7.80
N LEU A 41 17.64 41.24 -6.53
CA LEU A 41 18.68 41.77 -5.64
C LEU A 41 20.00 41.03 -5.92
N GLU A 42 20.90 41.74 -6.57
CA GLU A 42 22.27 41.36 -6.85
C GLU A 42 23.11 41.63 -5.58
N LEU A 43 23.61 40.57 -4.93
CA LEU A 43 24.57 40.72 -3.82
C LEU A 43 25.96 41.02 -4.39
N SER A 44 26.35 42.28 -4.24
CA SER A 44 27.64 42.86 -4.61
C SER A 44 28.82 42.20 -3.90
N SER A 45 29.86 41.92 -4.68
CA SER A 45 31.22 41.53 -4.27
C SER A 45 31.84 42.53 -3.28
N ILE A 46 32.22 42.08 -2.10
CA ILE A 46 33.00 42.87 -1.13
C ILE A 46 34.49 42.74 -1.47
N SER A 47 35.06 43.84 -1.95
CA SER A 47 36.50 44.06 -2.13
C SER A 47 37.13 44.50 -0.80
N LEU A 48 38.08 43.74 -0.28
CA LEU A 48 38.88 44.12 0.89
C LEU A 48 40.18 44.80 0.45
N ASN A 49 40.28 46.09 0.79
CA ASN A 49 41.48 46.91 0.61
C ASN A 49 42.59 46.49 1.58
N LYS A 50 43.81 46.42 1.05
CA LYS A 50 45.08 46.22 1.75
C LYS A 50 45.50 47.47 2.54
N PRO A 51 46.01 47.35 3.77
CA PRO A 51 46.92 48.33 4.36
C PRO A 51 48.37 47.82 4.33
N SER A 52 49.29 48.72 4.05
CA SER A 52 50.74 48.53 4.09
C SER A 52 51.35 49.28 5.28
N SER A 53 52.10 48.57 6.15
CA SER A 53 53.46 48.96 6.58
C SER A 53 54.00 48.04 7.71
N MET A 54 55.15 47.41 7.42
CA MET A 54 56.28 46.96 8.26
C MET A 54 56.10 46.70 9.76
N ASN A 55 56.44 45.46 10.18
CA ASN A 55 57.64 45.19 10.98
C ASN A 55 57.98 43.68 11.02
N ASN A 56 59.27 43.38 11.11
CA ASN A 56 59.92 42.06 11.08
C ASN A 56 59.58 41.19 12.30
N GLU A 57 59.40 39.88 12.10
CA GLU A 57 60.27 38.80 12.60
C GLU A 57 59.59 37.40 12.57
N LYS A 58 60.37 36.42 12.08
CA LYS A 58 60.27 34.95 12.19
C LYS A 58 59.13 34.22 11.45
N GLU A 59 59.52 33.60 10.33
CA GLU A 59 58.78 32.53 9.67
C GLU A 59 58.72 31.28 10.56
N GLU A 60 57.56 31.01 11.15
CA GLU A 60 57.16 29.67 11.56
C GLU A 60 56.19 29.13 10.51
N LYS A 61 56.64 28.12 9.77
CA LYS A 61 55.89 27.46 8.70
C LYS A 61 54.80 26.59 9.33
N ILE A 62 53.59 27.14 9.49
CA ILE A 62 52.41 26.36 9.88
C ILE A 62 52.07 25.45 8.71
N ILE A 63 52.43 24.17 8.83
CA ILE A 63 51.96 23.11 7.94
C ILE A 63 50.49 22.89 8.31
N ILE A 64 49.58 23.40 7.49
CA ILE A 64 48.17 23.04 7.56
C ILE A 64 48.08 21.62 7.00
N ASP A 65 47.95 20.65 7.91
CA ASP A 65 47.67 19.26 7.60
C ASP A 65 46.25 19.16 7.05
N ASP A 66 46.13 19.03 5.72
CA ASP A 66 44.88 18.94 4.95
C ASP A 66 44.22 17.55 5.07
N THR A 67 44.31 16.92 6.24
CA THR A 67 43.79 15.56 6.48
C THR A 67 42.70 15.50 7.54
N THR A 68 41.96 16.60 7.75
CA THR A 68 40.69 16.50 8.50
C THR A 68 39.57 16.05 7.57
N GLU A 69 39.61 14.76 7.24
CA GLU A 69 38.53 14.06 6.56
C GLU A 69 37.25 14.17 7.41
N PHE A 70 36.23 14.84 6.88
CA PHE A 70 34.93 15.02 7.51
C PHE A 70 34.20 13.67 7.58
N ASN A 71 34.52 12.87 8.59
CA ASN A 71 33.97 11.53 8.80
C ASN A 71 32.63 11.57 9.54
N GLN A 72 31.65 12.31 9.00
CA GLN A 72 30.28 12.16 9.45
C GLN A 72 29.62 11.01 8.68
N VAL A 73 29.45 9.88 9.35
CA VAL A 73 28.57 8.81 8.87
C VAL A 73 27.15 9.36 8.88
N LEU A 74 26.65 9.79 7.72
CA LEU A 74 25.24 10.09 7.52
C LEU A 74 24.46 8.79 7.60
N THR A 75 24.09 8.35 8.80
CA THR A 75 22.96 7.44 8.94
C THR A 75 21.72 8.24 8.60
N LYS A 76 21.16 8.03 7.41
CA LYS A 76 19.83 8.55 7.06
C LYS A 76 18.90 8.04 8.16
N PRO A 77 18.33 8.89 9.04
CA PRO A 77 17.31 8.41 9.96
C PRO A 77 16.19 7.87 9.08
N PHE A 78 15.96 6.55 9.16
CA PHE A 78 14.85 5.92 8.46
C PHE A 78 13.59 6.28 9.24
N ILE A 79 13.09 7.49 9.05
CA ILE A 79 11.74 7.84 9.47
C ILE A 79 10.83 7.04 8.53
N SER A 80 10.19 6.01 9.08
CA SER A 80 9.19 5.22 8.37
C SER A 80 8.13 6.18 7.82
N ILE A 81 7.82 6.09 6.53
CA ILE A 81 6.71 6.87 5.94
C ILE A 81 5.34 6.46 6.50
N HIS A 82 5.29 5.40 7.31
CA HIS A 82 4.09 4.83 7.88
C HIS A 82 3.78 5.31 9.30
N VAL A 83 4.53 6.26 9.87
CA VAL A 83 4.29 6.75 11.25
C VAL A 83 2.87 7.25 11.45
N LEU A 84 2.34 8.05 10.52
CA LEU A 84 0.95 8.54 10.61
C LEU A 84 -0.07 7.39 10.54
N TRP A 85 0.22 6.35 9.78
CA TRP A 85 -0.64 5.18 9.67
C TRP A 85 -0.60 4.35 10.94
N ASP A 86 0.58 4.16 11.51
CA ASP A 86 0.80 3.46 12.78
C ASP A 86 0.04 4.14 13.93
N ASP A 87 0.15 5.46 14.05
CA ASP A 87 -0.59 6.25 15.04
C ASP A 87 -2.11 6.08 14.92
N LEU A 88 -2.63 6.04 13.69
CA LEU A 88 -4.04 5.84 13.42
C LEU A 88 -4.48 4.41 13.77
N LEU A 89 -3.67 3.41 13.42
CA LEU A 89 -3.94 2.01 13.73
C LEU A 89 -3.97 1.78 15.25
N GLN A 90 -2.95 2.23 15.97
CA GLN A 90 -2.87 2.05 17.42
C GLN A 90 -4.03 2.72 18.17
N LYS A 91 -4.56 3.82 17.62
CA LYS A 91 -5.65 4.55 18.25
C LYS A 91 -7.05 4.00 17.93
N HIS A 92 -7.25 3.46 16.72
CA HIS A 92 -8.59 3.13 16.22
C HIS A 92 -8.81 1.65 15.95
N VAL A 93 -7.78 0.81 16.09
CA VAL A 93 -7.83 -0.64 15.84
C VAL A 93 -7.41 -1.39 17.09
N SER A 94 -8.26 -2.31 17.57
CA SER A 94 -7.95 -3.15 18.71
C SER A 94 -6.89 -4.21 18.37
N GLU A 95 -6.31 -4.87 19.39
CA GLU A 95 -5.37 -5.99 19.20
C GLU A 95 -5.97 -7.17 18.39
N ASP A 96 -7.29 -7.35 18.50
CA ASP A 96 -8.07 -8.34 17.74
C ASP A 96 -8.42 -7.88 16.30
N GLY A 97 -8.05 -6.65 15.93
CA GLY A 97 -8.31 -6.04 14.63
C GLY A 97 -9.74 -5.55 14.41
N ILE A 98 -10.47 -5.27 15.50
CA ILE A 98 -11.77 -4.59 15.44
C ILE A 98 -11.53 -3.09 15.27
N VAL A 99 -12.22 -2.49 14.30
CA VAL A 99 -11.98 -1.10 13.89
C VAL A 99 -13.09 -0.21 14.40
N ASN A 100 -12.74 0.78 15.22
CA ASN A 100 -13.67 1.78 15.69
C ASN A 100 -13.89 2.86 14.62
N TYR A 101 -14.65 2.56 13.57
CA TYR A 101 -14.89 3.48 12.45
C TYR A 101 -15.49 4.82 12.87
N LYS A 102 -16.34 4.82 13.91
CA LYS A 102 -16.90 6.06 14.47
C LYS A 102 -15.80 6.98 15.01
N SER A 103 -14.84 6.44 15.76
CA SER A 103 -13.68 7.18 16.25
C SER A 103 -12.74 7.56 15.09
N PHE A 104 -12.48 6.62 14.18
CA PHE A 104 -11.56 6.81 13.07
C PHE A 104 -12.01 7.95 12.14
N LYS A 105 -13.33 8.08 11.90
CA LYS A 105 -13.92 9.15 11.10
C LYS A 105 -13.60 10.55 11.63
N THR A 106 -13.40 10.71 12.94
CA THR A 106 -13.04 12.01 13.54
C THR A 106 -11.62 12.46 13.16
N GLU A 107 -10.76 11.53 12.72
CA GLU A 107 -9.39 11.79 12.28
C GLU A 107 -9.19 11.48 10.80
N HIS A 108 -10.27 11.49 10.00
CA HIS A 108 -10.21 11.23 8.56
C HIS A 108 -9.21 12.13 7.84
N LYS A 109 -9.04 13.39 8.27
CA LYS A 109 -8.00 14.28 7.73
C LYS A 109 -6.59 13.68 7.88
N LYS A 110 -6.23 13.09 9.02
CA LYS A 110 -4.91 12.47 9.23
C LYS A 110 -4.70 11.27 8.31
N LEU A 111 -5.76 10.50 8.05
CA LEU A 111 -5.71 9.42 7.07
C LEU A 111 -5.44 9.96 5.66
N LEU A 112 -6.09 11.06 5.27
CA LEU A 112 -5.83 11.72 3.99
C LEU A 112 -4.40 12.29 3.92
N ASP A 113 -3.87 12.82 5.02
CA ASP A 113 -2.47 13.27 5.11
C ASP A 113 -1.51 12.08 4.87
N TYR A 114 -1.76 10.90 5.47
CA TYR A 114 -0.97 9.69 5.20
C TYR A 114 -1.08 9.21 3.73
N ILE A 115 -2.29 9.23 3.15
CA ILE A 115 -2.49 8.89 1.73
C ILE A 115 -1.74 9.89 0.82
N HIS A 116 -1.66 11.15 1.23
CA HIS A 116 -0.86 12.16 0.54
C HIS A 116 0.64 11.81 0.60
N ASP A 117 1.16 11.40 1.76
CA ASP A 117 2.56 10.96 1.90
C ASP A 117 2.88 9.74 1.03
N LEU A 118 1.95 8.78 0.92
CA LEU A 118 2.07 7.65 0.00
C LEU A 118 2.20 8.13 -1.46
N ASN A 119 1.37 9.08 -1.88
CA ASN A 119 1.43 9.66 -3.23
C ASN A 119 2.75 10.42 -3.47
N LEU A 120 3.24 11.21 -2.50
CA LEU A 120 4.53 11.89 -2.62
C LEU A 120 5.68 10.88 -2.79
N SER A 121 5.68 9.79 -2.03
CA SER A 121 6.65 8.70 -2.15
C SER A 121 6.56 8.00 -3.52
N TYR A 122 5.35 7.84 -4.07
CA TYR A 122 5.13 7.27 -5.41
C TYR A 122 5.72 8.14 -6.52
N ASN A 123 5.53 9.46 -6.45
CA ASN A 123 5.90 10.40 -7.53
C ASN A 123 7.40 10.63 -7.69
N ASN A 124 8.17 10.44 -6.61
CA ASN A 124 9.61 10.64 -6.64
C ASN A 124 10.37 9.45 -7.26
N ASP A 125 9.68 8.55 -7.98
CA ASP A 125 10.20 7.30 -8.54
C ASP A 125 10.90 6.38 -7.53
N HIS A 126 10.81 6.70 -6.23
CA HIS A 126 11.45 6.01 -5.13
C HIS A 126 11.02 4.54 -5.06
N LEU A 127 9.75 4.26 -5.36
CA LEU A 127 9.22 2.89 -5.42
C LEU A 127 9.96 1.99 -6.41
N LYS A 128 10.57 2.52 -7.47
CA LYS A 128 11.31 1.69 -8.43
C LYS A 128 12.58 1.13 -7.82
N SER A 129 13.28 1.94 -7.01
CA SER A 129 14.53 1.56 -6.33
C SER A 129 14.35 0.67 -5.11
N LEU A 130 13.13 0.54 -4.59
CA LEU A 130 12.86 -0.27 -3.40
C LEU A 130 13.08 -1.77 -3.65
N ASN A 131 13.55 -2.46 -2.61
CA ASN A 131 13.60 -3.93 -2.59
C ASN A 131 12.18 -4.53 -2.46
N LYS A 132 12.09 -5.87 -2.42
CA LYS A 132 10.80 -6.58 -2.41
C LYS A 132 10.02 -6.27 -1.13
N GLU A 133 10.70 -6.26 0.01
CA GLU A 133 10.13 -6.07 1.33
C GLU A 133 9.59 -4.65 1.51
N GLU A 134 10.35 -3.65 1.08
CA GLU A 134 9.95 -2.25 1.06
C GLU A 134 8.74 -2.01 0.14
N LYS A 135 8.69 -2.67 -1.02
CA LYS A 135 7.52 -2.61 -1.92
C LYS A 135 6.29 -3.27 -1.30
N LEU A 136 6.46 -4.44 -0.67
CA LEU A 136 5.36 -5.16 -0.02
C LEU A 136 4.79 -4.33 1.13
N SER A 137 5.64 -3.82 2.04
CA SER A 137 5.18 -3.03 3.17
C SER A 137 4.44 -1.77 2.71
N TYR A 138 4.97 -1.08 1.69
CA TYR A 138 4.30 0.07 1.08
C TYR A 138 2.90 -0.27 0.56
N TRP A 139 2.78 -1.29 -0.29
CA TRP A 139 1.51 -1.60 -0.95
C TRP A 139 0.48 -2.26 -0.03
N ILE A 140 0.91 -3.04 0.98
CA ILE A 140 0.02 -3.58 2.01
C ILE A 140 -0.58 -2.43 2.82
N ASN A 141 0.25 -1.50 3.32
CA ASN A 141 -0.24 -0.37 4.10
C ASN A 141 -1.10 0.56 3.24
N ALA A 142 -0.73 0.79 1.98
CA ALA A 142 -1.57 1.55 1.05
C ALA A 142 -2.95 0.90 0.90
N TYR A 143 -3.02 -0.39 0.55
CA TYR A 143 -4.29 -1.09 0.37
C TYR A 143 -5.20 -0.97 1.62
N ASN A 144 -4.62 -1.17 2.81
CA ASN A 144 -5.37 -1.09 4.07
C ASN A 144 -5.89 0.33 4.34
N ALA A 145 -5.04 1.36 4.18
CA ALA A 145 -5.45 2.75 4.36
C ALA A 145 -6.53 3.18 3.36
N LEU A 146 -6.39 2.80 2.08
CA LEU A 146 -7.41 3.09 1.06
C LEU A 146 -8.72 2.35 1.33
N THR A 147 -8.66 1.13 1.87
CA THR A 147 -9.86 0.41 2.28
C THR A 147 -10.56 1.12 3.43
N ILE A 148 -9.83 1.56 4.46
CA ILE A 148 -10.42 2.35 5.55
C ILE A 148 -10.99 3.66 5.00
N ASP A 149 -10.27 4.37 4.15
CA ASP A 149 -10.75 5.61 3.54
C ASP A 149 -12.08 5.40 2.79
N LEU A 150 -12.19 4.33 2.00
CA LEU A 150 -13.43 3.95 1.31
C LEU A 150 -14.58 3.72 2.31
N ILE A 151 -14.32 3.01 3.41
CA ILE A 151 -15.33 2.78 4.46
C ILE A 151 -15.75 4.11 5.09
N LEU A 152 -14.80 4.97 5.48
CA LEU A 152 -15.09 6.25 6.15
C LEU A 152 -15.89 7.21 5.27
N GLN A 153 -15.62 7.24 3.96
CA GLN A 153 -16.39 8.00 2.98
C GLN A 153 -17.86 7.55 2.90
N ASN A 154 -18.15 6.29 3.20
CA ASN A 154 -19.50 5.70 3.10
C ASN A 154 -20.15 5.41 4.47
N TYR A 155 -19.45 5.65 5.59
CA TYR A 155 -19.93 5.34 6.93
C TYR A 155 -21.08 6.27 7.37
N PRO A 156 -22.17 5.77 7.99
CA PRO A 156 -22.37 4.38 8.44
C PRO A 156 -22.90 3.44 7.35
N LEU A 157 -22.43 2.19 7.38
CA LEU A 157 -22.88 1.07 6.52
C LEU A 157 -22.69 -0.26 7.25
N ASN A 158 -23.41 -1.32 6.85
CA ASN A 158 -23.32 -2.62 7.51
C ASN A 158 -22.24 -3.51 6.90
N SER A 159 -21.90 -3.31 5.63
CA SER A 159 -20.92 -4.10 4.90
C SER A 159 -20.24 -3.27 3.83
N ILE A 160 -18.96 -3.50 3.56
CA ILE A 160 -18.29 -2.95 2.36
C ILE A 160 -19.06 -3.28 1.06
N LYS A 161 -19.82 -4.38 1.05
CA LYS A 161 -20.65 -4.80 -0.10
C LYS A 161 -21.87 -3.92 -0.33
N ASP A 162 -22.22 -3.05 0.61
CA ASP A 162 -23.30 -2.06 0.44
C ASP A 162 -22.83 -0.90 -0.46
N ILE A 163 -21.52 -0.75 -0.66
CA ILE A 163 -20.93 0.22 -1.57
C ILE A 163 -20.94 -0.37 -2.98
N ASN A 164 -21.36 0.41 -3.98
CA ASN A 164 -21.37 -0.04 -5.38
C ASN A 164 -19.94 -0.29 -5.90
N ASN A 165 -19.65 -1.51 -6.37
CA ASN A 165 -18.36 -1.92 -6.95
C ASN A 165 -17.14 -1.45 -6.13
N PRO A 166 -17.05 -1.76 -4.82
CA PRO A 166 -16.13 -1.07 -3.90
C PRO A 166 -14.67 -1.23 -4.28
N TRP A 167 -14.29 -2.37 -4.87
CA TRP A 167 -12.92 -2.64 -5.29
C TRP A 167 -12.53 -2.02 -6.64
N GLU A 168 -13.49 -1.58 -7.45
CA GLU A 168 -13.26 -1.08 -8.81
C GLU A 168 -13.24 0.44 -8.91
N GLN A 169 -13.69 1.15 -7.86
CA GLN A 169 -13.76 2.61 -7.86
C GLN A 169 -12.36 3.26 -7.89
N ARG A 170 -12.10 4.05 -8.92
CA ARG A 170 -10.82 4.77 -9.11
C ARG A 170 -10.83 6.09 -8.33
N LEU A 171 -10.59 6.01 -7.02
CA LEU A 171 -10.73 7.15 -6.09
C LEU A 171 -9.41 7.84 -5.74
N TRP A 172 -8.27 7.16 -5.89
CA TRP A 172 -6.99 7.65 -5.35
C TRP A 172 -5.98 7.93 -6.46
N LYS A 173 -5.57 9.19 -6.62
CA LYS A 173 -4.59 9.59 -7.64
C LYS A 173 -3.17 9.49 -7.09
N PHE A 174 -2.36 8.61 -7.67
CA PHE A 174 -0.93 8.46 -7.38
C PHE A 174 -0.18 8.81 -8.67
N GLY A 175 0.50 9.95 -8.67
CA GLY A 175 1.04 10.57 -9.89
C GLY A 175 -0.05 10.87 -10.90
N GLU A 176 0.12 10.40 -12.13
CA GLU A 176 -0.89 10.54 -13.19
C GLU A 176 -1.90 9.40 -13.23
N LYS A 177 -1.73 8.35 -12.41
CA LYS A 177 -2.60 7.19 -12.39
C LYS A 177 -3.63 7.28 -11.26
N TRP A 178 -4.90 7.04 -11.60
CA TRP A 178 -5.95 6.80 -10.63
C TRP A 178 -6.03 5.32 -10.30
N PHE A 179 -5.83 4.96 -9.03
CA PHE A 179 -5.89 3.59 -8.52
C PHE A 179 -7.27 3.26 -7.93
N ASN A 180 -7.62 1.98 -8.02
CA ASN A 180 -8.65 1.34 -7.22
C ASN A 180 -8.02 0.19 -6.38
N LEU A 181 -8.80 -0.44 -5.51
CA LEU A 181 -8.28 -1.51 -4.64
C LEU A 181 -7.84 -2.74 -5.46
N ASN A 182 -8.59 -3.08 -6.52
CA ASN A 182 -8.25 -4.20 -7.42
C ASN A 182 -6.88 -4.01 -8.11
N ASP A 183 -6.55 -2.78 -8.53
CA ASP A 183 -5.25 -2.48 -9.13
C ASP A 183 -4.11 -2.80 -8.15
N ILE A 184 -4.28 -2.46 -6.87
CA ILE A 184 -3.25 -2.72 -5.86
C ILE A 184 -3.16 -4.22 -5.54
N GLU A 185 -4.30 -4.87 -5.31
CA GLU A 185 -4.31 -6.30 -4.96
C GLU A 185 -3.85 -7.18 -6.12
N HIS A 186 -4.53 -7.09 -7.27
CA HIS A 186 -4.36 -8.04 -8.37
C HIS A 186 -3.22 -7.66 -9.33
N GLU A 187 -3.02 -6.38 -9.59
CA GLU A 187 -2.01 -5.95 -10.57
C GLU A 187 -0.64 -5.69 -9.96
N ILE A 188 -0.55 -5.52 -8.63
CA ILE A 188 0.69 -5.25 -7.91
C ILE A 188 0.99 -6.37 -6.90
N LEU A 189 0.28 -6.44 -5.78
CA LEU A 189 0.65 -7.29 -4.64
C LEU A 189 0.71 -8.77 -5.01
N ARG A 190 -0.32 -9.30 -5.69
CA ARG A 190 -0.37 -10.71 -6.09
C ARG A 190 0.72 -11.10 -7.08
N LYS A 191 1.27 -10.14 -7.84
CA LYS A 191 2.40 -10.40 -8.77
C LYS A 191 3.76 -10.45 -8.07
N MET A 192 3.82 -10.14 -6.78
CA MET A 192 5.06 -10.21 -5.99
C MET A 192 5.35 -11.62 -5.43
N ASN A 193 4.50 -12.61 -5.73
CA ASN A 193 4.64 -14.00 -5.30
C ASN A 193 4.86 -14.11 -3.79
N GLU A 194 3.97 -13.47 -3.03
CA GLU A 194 3.93 -13.53 -1.58
C GLU A 194 2.50 -13.92 -1.15
N PRO A 195 2.20 -15.20 -0.93
CA PRO A 195 0.85 -15.64 -0.59
C PRO A 195 0.35 -15.11 0.76
N ARG A 196 1.25 -14.71 1.67
CA ARG A 196 0.86 -14.20 3.00
C ARG A 196 0.21 -12.82 2.95
N ILE A 197 0.27 -12.11 1.81
CA ILE A 197 -0.46 -10.83 1.65
C ILE A 197 -1.95 -10.98 1.98
N HIS A 198 -2.54 -12.15 1.71
CA HIS A 198 -3.96 -12.44 1.96
C HIS A 198 -4.34 -12.46 3.44
N PHE A 199 -3.35 -12.38 4.35
CA PHE A 199 -3.54 -12.21 5.78
C PHE A 199 -3.10 -10.84 6.30
N ALA A 200 -2.56 -10.00 5.42
CA ALA A 200 -2.03 -8.68 5.70
C ALA A 200 -2.89 -7.55 5.11
N ILE A 201 -3.62 -7.83 4.03
CA ILE A 201 -4.60 -6.90 3.45
C ILE A 201 -6.02 -7.23 3.90
N VAL A 202 -6.81 -6.20 4.22
CA VAL A 202 -8.16 -6.40 4.77
C VAL A 202 -9.28 -5.86 3.89
N CYS A 203 -10.44 -6.53 3.88
CA CYS A 203 -11.65 -6.09 3.17
C CYS A 203 -12.73 -5.54 4.11
N ALA A 204 -12.35 -5.10 5.31
CA ALA A 204 -13.26 -4.52 6.31
C ALA A 204 -14.47 -5.41 6.64
N SER A 205 -14.26 -6.72 6.80
CA SER A 205 -15.33 -7.67 7.13
C SER A 205 -14.99 -8.57 8.31
N VAL A 206 -16.00 -9.09 9.01
CA VAL A 206 -15.81 -9.98 10.17
C VAL A 206 -14.97 -11.21 9.83
N SER A 207 -15.21 -11.85 8.69
CA SER A 207 -14.45 -13.05 8.29
C SER A 207 -13.12 -12.76 7.61
N CYS A 208 -12.78 -11.50 7.38
CA CYS A 208 -11.47 -11.07 6.90
C CYS A 208 -10.37 -11.38 7.91
N PRO A 209 -9.10 -11.57 7.50
CA PRO A 209 -7.97 -11.42 8.39
C PRO A 209 -8.06 -10.11 9.17
N LYS A 210 -7.51 -10.14 10.39
CA LYS A 210 -7.49 -8.97 11.26
C LYS A 210 -6.67 -7.86 10.63
N LEU A 211 -7.14 -6.62 10.74
CA LEU A 211 -6.28 -5.46 10.49
C LEU A 211 -5.28 -5.40 11.62
N GLN A 212 -3.99 -5.42 11.31
CA GLN A 212 -2.95 -5.26 12.35
C GLN A 212 -3.07 -3.87 12.96
N ASN A 213 -2.87 -3.76 14.27
CA ASN A 213 -2.87 -2.49 15.00
C ASN A 213 -1.51 -1.76 14.92
N GLU A 214 -0.65 -2.18 13.99
CA GLU A 214 0.62 -1.55 13.65
C GLU A 214 0.81 -1.57 12.13
N ALA A 215 1.58 -0.61 11.62
CA ALA A 215 1.94 -0.55 10.21
C ALA A 215 2.93 -1.67 9.85
N PHE A 216 2.84 -2.18 8.62
CA PHE A 216 3.86 -3.09 8.10
C PHE A 216 5.16 -2.32 7.81
N GLU A 217 6.30 -2.80 8.28
CA GLU A 217 7.60 -2.17 8.06
C GLU A 217 8.55 -3.12 7.35
N ALA A 218 9.32 -2.64 6.36
CA ALA A 218 10.23 -3.47 5.58
C ALA A 218 11.21 -4.29 6.45
N SER A 219 11.71 -3.70 7.54
CA SER A 219 12.63 -4.33 8.49
C SER A 219 11.98 -5.44 9.35
N LYS A 220 10.65 -5.46 9.47
CA LYS A 220 9.87 -6.40 10.28
C LYS A 220 8.95 -7.30 9.45
N LEU A 221 8.86 -7.05 8.14
CA LEU A 221 7.82 -7.59 7.27
C LEU A 221 7.72 -9.12 7.35
N GLU A 222 8.85 -9.83 7.31
CA GLU A 222 8.85 -11.29 7.38
C GLU A 222 8.22 -11.83 8.67
N THR A 223 8.55 -11.21 9.80
CA THR A 223 7.96 -11.54 11.10
C THR A 223 6.47 -11.21 11.10
N GLN A 224 6.10 -9.99 10.70
CA GLN A 224 4.69 -9.54 10.68
C GLN A 224 3.80 -10.41 9.78
N LEU A 225 4.26 -10.76 8.58
CA LEU A 225 3.54 -11.65 7.67
C LEU A 225 3.39 -13.06 8.24
N THR A 226 4.44 -13.59 8.88
CA THR A 226 4.42 -14.91 9.49
C THR A 226 3.45 -14.95 10.67
N GLU A 227 3.49 -13.95 11.53
CA GLU A 227 2.60 -13.83 12.70
C GLU A 227 1.14 -13.63 12.28
N ALA A 228 0.88 -12.74 11.31
CA ALA A 228 -0.46 -12.56 10.74
C ALA A 228 -1.03 -13.87 10.17
N THR A 229 -0.18 -14.64 9.46
CA THR A 229 -0.57 -15.94 8.89
C THR A 229 -0.91 -16.94 10.00
N LYS A 230 -0.02 -17.09 10.99
CA LYS A 230 -0.24 -18.01 12.12
C LYS A 230 -1.49 -17.65 12.90
N ALA A 231 -1.64 -16.38 13.27
CA ALA A 231 -2.79 -15.87 13.99
C ALA A 231 -4.10 -16.15 13.23
N PHE A 232 -4.12 -15.93 11.92
CA PHE A 232 -5.27 -16.26 11.09
C PHE A 232 -5.60 -17.76 11.12
N LEU A 233 -4.61 -18.63 10.93
CA LEU A 233 -4.83 -20.08 10.93
C LEU A 233 -5.30 -20.64 12.27
N THR A 234 -4.88 -20.04 13.38
CA THR A 234 -5.28 -20.45 14.73
C THR A 234 -6.64 -19.92 15.16
N ASP A 235 -7.20 -18.95 14.44
CA ASP A 235 -8.50 -18.39 14.76
C ASP A 235 -9.63 -19.39 14.48
N SER A 236 -10.19 -19.95 15.55
CA SER A 236 -11.28 -20.93 15.52
C SER A 236 -12.56 -20.44 14.84
N SER A 237 -12.80 -19.12 14.83
CA SER A 237 -13.95 -18.53 14.14
C SER A 237 -13.79 -18.65 12.61
N ARG A 238 -12.56 -18.55 12.10
CA ARG A 238 -12.23 -18.55 10.67
C ARG A 238 -11.72 -19.90 10.17
N ASN A 239 -11.16 -20.73 11.04
CA ASN A 239 -10.51 -21.99 10.69
C ASN A 239 -10.73 -23.05 11.77
N ASN A 240 -10.73 -24.32 11.40
CA ASN A 240 -10.68 -25.48 12.28
C ASN A 240 -9.79 -26.51 11.59
N ILE A 241 -8.55 -26.60 12.05
CA ILE A 241 -7.52 -27.44 11.45
C ILE A 241 -7.38 -28.70 12.31
N GLN A 242 -7.55 -29.86 11.68
CA GLN A 242 -7.29 -31.17 12.28
C GLN A 242 -6.50 -32.00 11.27
N GLU A 243 -5.83 -33.06 11.75
CA GLU A 243 -4.96 -33.89 10.91
C GLU A 243 -5.65 -34.38 9.62
N ASN A 244 -6.90 -34.85 9.72
CA ASN A 244 -7.63 -35.47 8.60
C ASN A 244 -8.81 -34.65 8.07
N ASN A 245 -9.19 -33.58 8.75
CA ASN A 245 -10.34 -32.74 8.38
C ASN A 245 -10.00 -31.26 8.64
N VAL A 246 -10.05 -30.46 7.59
CA VAL A 246 -9.66 -29.06 7.60
C VAL A 246 -10.86 -28.24 7.16
N GLN A 247 -11.37 -27.38 8.04
CA GLN A 247 -12.43 -26.42 7.72
C GLN A 247 -11.87 -25.01 7.79
N ILE A 248 -11.61 -24.37 6.64
CA ILE A 248 -10.84 -23.12 6.56
C ILE A 248 -11.62 -22.00 5.87
N SER A 249 -11.16 -20.76 6.00
CA SER A 249 -11.80 -19.61 5.36
C SER A 249 -11.89 -19.75 3.83
N LYS A 250 -12.95 -19.17 3.24
CA LYS A 250 -13.12 -19.06 1.76
C LYS A 250 -11.99 -18.31 1.06
N ILE A 251 -11.15 -17.56 1.79
CA ILE A 251 -9.93 -16.93 1.23
C ILE A 251 -9.02 -17.96 0.55
N PHE A 252 -8.86 -19.15 1.13
CA PHE A 252 -8.09 -20.24 0.52
C PHE A 252 -8.73 -20.79 -0.76
N GLN A 253 -10.05 -20.65 -0.91
CA GLN A 253 -10.78 -21.00 -2.11
C GLN A 253 -10.63 -19.93 -3.18
N TRP A 254 -10.89 -18.67 -2.84
CA TRP A 254 -10.86 -17.53 -3.77
C TRP A 254 -9.47 -17.28 -4.34
N PHE A 255 -8.44 -17.39 -3.51
CA PHE A 255 -7.04 -17.16 -3.88
C PHE A 255 -6.23 -18.46 -3.98
N SER A 256 -6.90 -19.57 -4.31
CA SER A 256 -6.27 -20.90 -4.34
C SER A 256 -5.01 -20.98 -5.20
N LYS A 257 -4.94 -20.20 -6.28
CA LYS A 257 -3.77 -20.13 -7.17
C LYS A 257 -2.53 -19.60 -6.44
N ASP A 258 -2.70 -18.63 -5.55
CA ASP A 258 -1.60 -17.94 -4.89
C ASP A 258 -1.00 -18.85 -3.79
N PHE A 259 -1.83 -19.62 -3.09
CA PHE A 259 -1.37 -20.60 -2.09
C PHE A 259 -0.75 -21.88 -2.68
N LYS A 260 -0.96 -22.14 -3.97
CA LYS A 260 -0.49 -23.36 -4.67
C LYS A 260 0.75 -23.14 -5.53
N GLN A 261 1.47 -22.03 -5.33
CA GLN A 261 2.69 -21.73 -6.09
C GLN A 261 3.81 -22.73 -5.78
N ASP A 262 3.98 -23.08 -4.49
CA ASP A 262 5.03 -23.99 -4.01
C ASP A 262 4.44 -25.26 -3.37
N GLY A 263 3.49 -25.90 -4.06
CA GLY A 263 2.86 -27.15 -3.63
C GLY A 263 1.34 -27.06 -3.49
N SER A 264 0.78 -27.88 -2.60
CA SER A 264 -0.65 -27.91 -2.31
C SER A 264 -1.04 -26.87 -1.24
N ILE A 265 -2.35 -26.62 -1.09
CA ILE A 265 -2.87 -25.84 0.05
C ILE A 265 -2.41 -26.48 1.38
N ILE A 266 -2.39 -27.81 1.46
CA ILE A 266 -1.96 -28.52 2.68
C ILE A 266 -0.48 -28.25 2.96
N ASP A 267 0.36 -28.18 1.94
CA ASP A 267 1.77 -27.83 2.10
C ASP A 267 1.92 -26.40 2.62
N PHE A 268 1.14 -25.45 2.08
CA PHE A 268 1.11 -24.08 2.62
C PHE A 268 0.66 -24.04 4.08
N LEU A 269 -0.46 -24.68 4.43
CA LEU A 269 -0.98 -24.70 5.79
C LEU A 269 0.02 -25.33 6.77
N ASN A 270 0.67 -26.43 6.38
CA ASN A 270 1.68 -27.10 7.20
C ASN A 270 2.95 -26.28 7.45
N LYS A 271 3.20 -25.19 6.70
CA LYS A 271 4.31 -24.26 6.99
C LYS A 271 4.04 -23.40 8.23
N TYR A 272 2.76 -23.18 8.56
CA TYR A 272 2.35 -22.20 9.58
C TYR A 272 1.40 -22.77 10.66
N SER A 273 0.84 -23.96 10.46
CA SER A 273 -0.02 -24.62 11.45
C SER A 273 0.81 -25.45 12.45
N ASP A 274 0.41 -25.41 13.72
CA ASP A 274 0.98 -26.29 14.76
C ASP A 274 0.53 -27.75 14.62
N ILE A 275 -0.55 -28.00 13.87
CA ILE A 275 -1.09 -29.34 13.62
C ILE A 275 -0.59 -29.82 12.27
N LYS A 276 0.08 -30.98 12.25
CA LYS A 276 0.46 -31.61 10.99
C LYS A 276 -0.79 -32.15 10.29
N ILE A 277 -1.14 -31.54 9.17
CA ILE A 277 -2.25 -31.94 8.31
C ILE A 277 -1.77 -33.07 7.39
N ALA A 278 -2.52 -34.18 7.36
CA ALA A 278 -2.27 -35.30 6.46
C ALA A 278 -2.49 -34.87 5.01
N SER A 279 -1.67 -35.39 4.09
CA SER A 279 -1.73 -35.01 2.66
C SER A 279 -3.07 -35.30 1.96
N LYS A 280 -3.88 -36.21 2.54
CA LYS A 280 -5.21 -36.58 2.05
C LYS A 280 -6.35 -36.01 2.91
N ALA A 281 -6.07 -35.06 3.79
CA ALA A 281 -7.08 -34.43 4.63
C ALA A 281 -8.21 -33.84 3.78
N LYS A 282 -9.45 -34.00 4.24
CA LYS A 282 -10.61 -33.40 3.58
C LYS A 282 -10.62 -31.90 3.87
N ILE A 283 -10.68 -31.06 2.84
CA ILE A 283 -10.81 -29.60 2.97
C ILE A 283 -12.27 -29.20 2.72
N ASN A 284 -12.85 -28.45 3.65
CA ASN A 284 -14.12 -27.77 3.52
C ASN A 284 -13.93 -26.27 3.80
N TYR A 285 -14.79 -25.42 3.26
CA TYR A 285 -14.71 -23.97 3.46
C TYR A 285 -15.81 -23.47 4.39
N LYS A 286 -15.47 -22.60 5.34
CA LYS A 286 -16.43 -21.94 6.24
C LYS A 286 -17.21 -20.86 5.50
N ASP A 287 -18.39 -20.52 6.00
CA ASP A 287 -19.10 -19.34 5.51
C ASP A 287 -18.37 -18.05 5.86
N TYR A 288 -18.65 -17.01 5.05
CA TYR A 288 -17.94 -15.75 5.11
C TYR A 288 -18.92 -14.64 5.48
N ASN A 289 -18.71 -14.07 6.65
CA ASN A 289 -19.50 -12.96 7.16
C ASN A 289 -18.93 -11.63 6.65
N TRP A 290 -19.73 -10.98 5.81
CA TRP A 290 -19.39 -9.70 5.17
C TRP A 290 -19.76 -8.47 6.01
N ASN A 291 -20.34 -8.65 7.20
CA ASN A 291 -20.61 -7.54 8.10
C ASN A 291 -19.30 -6.81 8.44
N LEU A 292 -19.39 -5.50 8.64
CA LEU A 292 -18.29 -4.63 9.01
C LEU A 292 -17.64 -5.12 10.32
N ASN A 293 -16.31 -5.05 10.40
CA ASN A 293 -15.54 -5.45 11.58
C ASN A 293 -15.42 -4.30 12.59
N GLU A 294 -16.52 -3.96 13.27
CA GLU A 294 -16.60 -2.87 14.24
C GLU A 294 -17.16 -3.29 15.61
#